data_AF-A0A8B3DNE5-F1
#
_entry.id   AF-A0A8B3DNE5-F1
#
_cell.length_a   1.000
_cell.length_b   1.000
_cell.length_c   1.000
_cell.angle_alpha   90.00
_cell.angle_beta   90.00
_cell.angle_gamma   90.00
#
_symmetry.space_group_name_H-M   'P 1'
#
loop_
_entity.id
_entity.type
_entity.pdbx_description
1 polymer ?
#
loop_
_entity_poly.entity_id
_entity_poly.type
_entity_poly.pdbx_seq_one_letter_code
_entity_poly.pdbx_strand_id
1 'polypeptide(L)'
;MGKGVRFDLAFANKQIEKRKNWKKQGKRAGHGGSFDIDSPLAALTKSTGAVAKPPEAPSLPKAGGDPLTLGAEIPQWMIRAMETDSEVAFAATHKKVTAEQVPSPHKRRIGQGIKSEKERTNRQLKEHWLQVRIFFTLEVKFPSLYEVAFAVPNGGDRAARTASLMMYEGQKKGTPDICIPDPRGKYHGMFLEVKTEKGTASKDQKAKAELYRRRGYYVAIGKGFAQCHDEIAKYYNLPEFDNCTELAA
;
A
#
# COMPACT_ATOMS: atom_id res chain seq x y z
N MET A 1 -11.33 23.02 -16.50
CA MET A 1 -11.98 24.27 -16.05
C MET A 1 -12.16 24.23 -14.53
N GLY A 2 -12.17 25.41 -13.90
CA GLY A 2 -11.94 25.72 -12.48
C GLY A 2 -12.30 24.68 -11.41
N LYS A 3 -11.34 24.38 -10.54
CA LYS A 3 -11.60 23.79 -9.21
C LYS A 3 -12.44 24.79 -8.41
N GLY A 4 -13.75 24.55 -8.34
CA GLY A 4 -14.63 25.25 -7.43
C GLY A 4 -14.13 25.09 -5.99
N VAL A 5 -13.87 26.22 -5.34
CA VAL A 5 -13.41 26.30 -3.95
C VAL A 5 -14.51 25.70 -3.06
N ARG A 6 -14.21 24.58 -2.38
CA ARG A 6 -15.12 23.93 -1.40
C ARG A 6 -15.12 24.66 -0.05
N PHE A 7 -15.46 25.94 -0.07
CA PHE A 7 -15.86 26.66 1.13
C PHE A 7 -17.13 27.39 0.77
N ASP A 8 -18.17 27.24 1.59
CA ASP A 8 -19.38 28.02 1.40
C ASP A 8 -19.06 29.53 1.47
N LEU A 9 -19.90 30.34 0.82
CA LEU A 9 -19.67 31.79 0.73
C LEU A 9 -19.63 32.46 2.12
N ALA A 10 -20.34 31.87 3.10
CA ALA A 10 -20.36 32.36 4.48
C ALA A 10 -19.01 32.12 5.20
N PHE A 11 -18.35 30.99 4.95
CA PHE A 11 -17.02 30.67 5.46
C PHE A 11 -15.98 31.59 4.84
N ALA A 12 -16.04 31.82 3.52
CA ALA A 12 -15.15 32.76 2.84
C ALA A 12 -15.28 34.18 3.43
N ASN A 13 -16.51 34.66 3.59
CA ASN A 13 -16.79 35.97 4.19
C ASN A 13 -16.30 36.05 5.66
N LYS A 14 -16.50 34.98 6.44
CA LYS A 14 -16.01 34.88 7.82
C LYS A 14 -14.48 34.91 7.91
N GLN A 15 -13.77 34.27 6.96
CA GLN A 15 -12.31 34.33 6.90
C GLN A 15 -11.80 35.73 6.47
N ILE A 16 -12.51 36.41 5.57
CA ILE A 16 -12.20 37.77 5.14
C ILE A 16 -12.34 38.74 6.33
N GLU A 17 -13.46 38.71 7.05
CA GLU A 17 -13.68 39.58 8.21
C GLU A 17 -12.68 39.31 9.35
N LYS A 18 -12.35 38.04 9.60
CA LYS A 18 -11.32 37.67 10.58
C LYS A 18 -9.95 38.27 10.23
N ARG A 19 -9.58 38.25 8.95
CA ARG A 19 -8.31 38.81 8.45
C ARG A 19 -8.30 40.34 8.46
N LYS A 20 -9.43 41.00 8.15
CA LYS A 20 -9.60 42.46 8.33
C LYS A 20 -9.40 42.86 9.79
N ASN A 21 -9.97 42.12 10.74
CA ASN A 21 -9.79 42.37 12.17
C ASN A 21 -8.35 42.14 12.64
N TRP A 22 -7.63 41.16 12.10
CA TRP A 22 -6.20 40.99 12.40
C TRP A 22 -5.34 42.14 11.88
N LYS A 23 -5.67 42.68 10.71
CA LYS A 23 -5.02 43.88 10.16
C LYS A 23 -5.28 45.11 11.03
N LYS A 24 -6.52 45.32 11.49
CA LYS A 24 -6.87 46.39 12.45
C LYS A 24 -6.13 46.25 13.79
N GLN A 25 -5.88 45.03 14.24
CA GLN A 25 -5.14 44.73 15.47
C GLN A 25 -3.61 44.73 15.30
N GLY A 26 -3.09 45.11 14.13
CA GLY A 26 -1.65 45.17 13.87
C GLY A 26 -0.93 43.81 13.90
N LYS A 27 -1.67 42.70 13.83
CA LYS A 27 -1.10 41.35 13.88
C LYS A 27 -0.38 41.04 12.55
N ARG A 28 0.80 40.42 12.63
CA ARG A 28 1.61 40.01 11.49
C ARG A 28 1.51 38.50 11.24
N ALA A 29 1.79 38.07 10.02
CA ALA A 29 1.88 36.65 9.71
C ALA A 29 3.07 36.00 10.45
N GLY A 30 3.04 34.68 10.66
CA GLY A 30 4.10 33.97 11.40
C GLY A 30 5.51 34.07 10.80
N HIS A 31 5.62 34.52 9.54
CA HIS A 31 6.88 34.82 8.87
C HIS A 31 7.23 36.32 8.87
N GLY A 32 6.56 37.13 9.69
CA GLY A 32 6.85 38.57 9.88
C GLY A 32 6.32 39.52 8.80
N GLY A 33 5.71 39.00 7.72
CA GLY A 33 5.17 39.80 6.62
C GLY A 33 3.73 40.32 6.86
N SER A 34 3.30 41.27 6.00
CA SER A 34 1.92 41.75 5.95
C SER A 34 1.00 40.69 5.33
N PHE A 35 -0.25 40.64 5.79
CA PHE A 35 -1.27 39.78 5.19
C PHE A 35 -1.72 40.38 3.85
N ASP A 36 -1.26 39.83 2.73
CA ASP A 36 -1.80 40.17 1.41
C ASP A 36 -3.18 39.52 1.24
N ILE A 37 -4.20 40.37 1.24
CA ILE A 37 -5.62 39.99 1.23
C ILE A 37 -6.30 40.30 -0.11
N ASP A 38 -5.63 41.01 -1.01
CA ASP A 38 -6.24 41.55 -2.23
C ASP A 38 -6.05 40.58 -3.42
N SER A 39 -4.92 39.89 -3.46
CA SER A 39 -4.61 38.86 -4.47
C SER A 39 -5.63 37.69 -4.54
N PRO A 40 -6.15 37.14 -3.41
CA PRO A 40 -7.14 36.06 -3.44
C PRO A 40 -8.52 36.48 -3.96
N LEU A 41 -8.90 37.75 -3.84
CA LEU A 41 -10.23 38.23 -4.25
C LEU A 41 -10.33 38.35 -5.77
N ALA A 42 -9.27 38.80 -6.43
CA ALA A 42 -9.21 38.94 -7.88
C ALA A 42 -9.25 37.58 -8.62
N ALA A 43 -8.80 36.51 -7.97
CA ALA A 43 -8.83 35.16 -8.53
C ALA A 43 -10.24 34.54 -8.57
N LEU A 44 -11.16 34.99 -7.71
CA LEU A 44 -12.51 34.42 -7.61
C LEU A 44 -13.42 34.87 -8.76
N THR A 45 -13.30 36.14 -9.17
CA THR A 45 -14.11 36.77 -10.23
C THR A 45 -13.83 36.22 -11.63
N LYS A 46 -12.71 35.53 -11.82
CA LYS A 46 -12.30 34.95 -13.12
C LYS A 46 -12.95 33.60 -13.44
N SER A 47 -13.69 33.00 -12.50
CA SER A 47 -14.12 31.59 -12.57
C SER A 47 -15.57 31.35 -13.02
N THR A 48 -16.37 32.40 -13.27
CA THR A 48 -17.82 32.29 -13.56
C THR A 48 -18.22 32.30 -15.04
N GLY A 49 -17.29 32.14 -15.98
CA GLY A 49 -17.57 32.30 -17.42
C GLY A 49 -17.11 31.16 -18.32
N ALA A 50 -17.59 29.92 -18.14
CA ALA A 50 -17.55 28.90 -19.19
C ALA A 50 -18.52 27.73 -18.91
N VAL A 51 -19.59 27.64 -19.71
CA VAL A 51 -20.53 26.50 -19.74
C VAL A 51 -20.08 25.55 -20.85
N ALA A 52 -19.93 24.25 -20.56
CA ALA A 52 -19.69 23.22 -21.56
C ALA A 52 -20.65 22.02 -21.35
N LYS A 53 -21.14 21.51 -22.49
CA LYS A 53 -22.26 20.57 -22.72
C LYS A 53 -21.98 19.12 -22.24
N PRO A 54 -23.00 18.26 -21.97
CA PRO A 54 -22.79 16.92 -21.38
C PRO A 54 -22.32 15.85 -22.41
N PRO A 55 -21.59 14.80 -21.98
CA PRO A 55 -21.07 13.75 -22.87
C PRO A 55 -22.00 12.54 -23.03
N GLU A 56 -21.86 11.84 -24.15
CA GLU A 56 -22.53 10.59 -24.54
C GLU A 56 -21.92 9.35 -23.85
N ALA A 57 -22.69 8.26 -23.74
CA ALA A 57 -22.36 7.04 -22.99
C ALA A 57 -21.30 6.14 -23.68
N PRO A 58 -20.45 5.41 -22.94
CA PRO A 58 -19.31 4.67 -23.50
C PRO A 58 -19.65 3.24 -23.94
N SER A 59 -19.02 2.78 -25.03
CA SER A 59 -18.97 1.37 -25.44
C SER A 59 -17.74 0.66 -24.85
N LEU A 60 -17.90 -0.62 -24.48
CA LEU A 60 -16.88 -1.46 -23.86
C LEU A 60 -15.90 -2.05 -24.90
N PRO A 61 -14.57 -2.02 -24.68
CA PRO A 61 -13.64 -2.87 -25.41
C PRO A 61 -13.39 -4.22 -24.72
N LYS A 62 -13.09 -5.22 -25.55
CA LYS A 62 -12.92 -6.65 -25.25
C LYS A 62 -11.62 -6.97 -24.50
N ALA A 63 -11.63 -8.11 -23.81
CA ALA A 63 -10.51 -8.72 -23.11
C ALA A 63 -9.25 -8.86 -23.97
N GLY A 64 -8.16 -8.24 -23.50
CA GLY A 64 -6.79 -8.41 -23.97
C GLY A 64 -5.86 -8.06 -22.81
N GLY A 65 -4.86 -8.91 -22.55
CA GLY A 65 -3.93 -8.69 -21.44
C GLY A 65 -3.09 -7.44 -21.67
N ASP A 66 -2.94 -6.61 -20.64
CA ASP A 66 -2.05 -5.45 -20.70
C ASP A 66 -0.76 -5.68 -19.92
N PRO A 67 0.40 -5.49 -20.56
CA PRO A 67 1.71 -5.54 -19.92
C PRO A 67 1.87 -4.31 -19.02
N LEU A 68 2.66 -4.47 -17.94
CA LEU A 68 3.08 -3.39 -17.05
C LEU A 68 3.63 -2.18 -17.84
N THR A 69 2.79 -1.17 -18.05
CA THR A 69 3.21 0.11 -18.61
C THR A 69 3.93 0.91 -17.53
N LEU A 70 5.21 1.19 -17.78
CA LEU A 70 5.98 2.18 -17.04
C LEU A 70 5.47 3.58 -17.40
N GLY A 71 4.71 4.20 -16.50
CA GLY A 71 4.42 5.65 -16.55
C GLY A 71 3.24 6.03 -15.69
N ALA A 72 3.49 6.74 -14.58
CA ALA A 72 2.60 7.63 -13.80
C ALA A 72 1.15 7.23 -13.42
N GLU A 73 0.59 6.11 -13.87
CA GLU A 73 -0.80 5.73 -13.60
C GLU A 73 -0.90 4.70 -12.48
N ILE A 74 -1.91 4.84 -11.61
CA ILE A 74 -2.11 4.00 -10.43
C ILE A 74 -2.17 2.54 -10.88
N PRO A 75 -1.38 1.60 -10.31
CA PRO A 75 -1.37 0.22 -10.75
C PRO A 75 -2.78 -0.36 -10.75
N GLN A 76 -3.14 -1.08 -11.82
CA GLN A 76 -4.48 -1.62 -12.02
C GLN A 76 -4.99 -2.45 -10.83
N TRP A 77 -4.09 -3.14 -10.12
CA TRP A 77 -4.47 -3.92 -8.96
C TRP A 77 -4.93 -3.05 -7.77
N MET A 78 -4.37 -1.84 -7.60
CA MET A 78 -4.81 -0.90 -6.56
C MET A 78 -6.16 -0.28 -6.92
N ILE A 79 -6.37 0.02 -8.21
CA ILE A 79 -7.67 0.47 -8.73
C ILE A 79 -8.71 -0.59 -8.46
N ARG A 80 -8.43 -1.85 -8.84
CA ARG A 80 -9.32 -2.97 -8.58
C ARG A 80 -9.60 -3.15 -7.09
N ALA A 81 -8.59 -3.05 -6.22
CA ALA A 81 -8.80 -3.12 -4.78
C ALA A 81 -9.74 -2.00 -4.28
N MET A 82 -9.59 -0.79 -4.79
CA MET A 82 -10.48 0.34 -4.48
C MET A 82 -11.91 0.12 -4.99
N GLU A 83 -12.08 -0.51 -6.15
CA GLU A 83 -13.40 -0.82 -6.73
C GLU A 83 -14.11 -1.95 -5.98
N THR A 84 -13.37 -2.94 -5.49
CA THR A 84 -13.95 -4.14 -4.86
C THR A 84 -14.06 -4.06 -3.35
N ASP A 85 -13.27 -3.21 -2.69
CA ASP A 85 -13.23 -3.11 -1.22
C ASP A 85 -13.57 -1.69 -0.75
N SER A 86 -14.68 -1.58 -0.04
CA SER A 86 -15.21 -0.29 0.43
C SER A 86 -14.30 0.42 1.44
N GLU A 87 -13.50 -0.31 2.23
CA GLU A 87 -12.56 0.29 3.17
C GLU A 87 -11.32 0.83 2.45
N VAL A 88 -10.88 0.16 1.37
CA VAL A 88 -9.85 0.70 0.47
C VAL A 88 -10.36 1.98 -0.20
N ALA A 89 -11.60 1.99 -0.70
CA ALA A 89 -12.23 3.18 -1.27
C ALA A 89 -12.31 4.33 -0.27
N PHE A 90 -12.74 4.03 0.97
CA PHE A 90 -12.75 5.00 2.06
C PHE A 90 -11.35 5.54 2.33
N ALA A 91 -10.36 4.66 2.47
CA ALA A 91 -8.98 5.04 2.74
C ALA A 91 -8.35 5.87 1.61
N ALA A 92 -8.72 5.61 0.35
CA ALA A 92 -8.25 6.32 -0.82
C ALA A 92 -8.85 7.73 -0.96
N THR A 93 -10.08 7.94 -0.48
CA THR A 93 -10.81 9.21 -0.64
C THR A 93 -10.65 10.16 0.55
N HIS A 94 -10.30 9.64 1.73
CA HIS A 94 -10.18 10.44 2.95
C HIS A 94 -8.72 10.80 3.29
N LYS A 95 -8.52 11.98 3.88
CA LYS A 95 -7.23 12.38 4.46
C LYS A 95 -7.11 11.83 5.88
N LYS A 96 -5.92 11.36 6.26
CA LYS A 96 -5.59 10.87 7.62
C LYS A 96 -6.60 9.85 8.17
N VAL A 97 -6.64 8.67 7.55
CA VAL A 97 -7.52 7.55 7.97
C VAL A 97 -6.91 6.86 9.19
N THR A 98 -7.70 6.70 10.23
CA THR A 98 -7.32 6.11 11.51
C THR A 98 -7.57 4.60 11.54
N ALA A 99 -7.03 3.89 12.55
CA ALA A 99 -7.25 2.44 12.69
C ALA A 99 -8.69 2.14 13.12
N GLU A 100 -9.37 3.07 13.79
CA GLU A 100 -10.76 2.94 14.18
C GLU A 100 -11.70 3.02 12.98
N GLN A 101 -11.33 3.81 11.96
CA GLN A 101 -12.11 3.97 10.73
C GLN A 101 -11.88 2.84 9.72
N VAL A 102 -10.63 2.39 9.60
CA VAL A 102 -10.26 1.24 8.75
C VAL A 102 -9.27 0.40 9.54
N PRO A 103 -9.72 -0.67 10.21
CA PRO A 103 -8.86 -1.51 11.05
C PRO A 103 -7.65 -2.05 10.29
N SER A 104 -7.86 -2.55 9.07
CA SER A 104 -6.80 -3.14 8.26
C SER A 104 -5.67 -2.16 7.96
N PRO A 105 -4.42 -2.45 8.36
CA PRO A 105 -3.28 -1.65 7.97
C PRO A 105 -3.00 -1.73 6.47
N HIS A 106 -3.33 -2.86 5.82
CA HIS A 106 -3.07 -3.08 4.40
C HIS A 106 -4.00 -2.23 3.54
N LYS A 107 -5.30 -2.20 3.87
CA LYS A 107 -6.28 -1.37 3.18
C LYS A 107 -5.98 0.12 3.34
N ARG A 108 -5.61 0.56 4.55
CA ARG A 108 -5.09 1.91 4.80
C ARG A 108 -3.85 2.22 3.95
N ARG A 109 -2.90 1.29 3.88
CA ARG A 109 -1.65 1.47 3.12
C ARG A 109 -1.89 1.56 1.62
N ILE A 110 -2.81 0.76 1.07
CA ILE A 110 -3.23 0.84 -0.35
C ILE A 110 -3.84 2.22 -0.62
N GLY A 111 -4.78 2.67 0.21
CA GLY A 111 -5.39 4.00 0.08
C GLY A 111 -4.35 5.14 0.14
N GLN A 112 -3.32 5.03 0.98
CA GLN A 112 -2.19 5.99 0.99
C GLN A 112 -1.39 5.95 -0.32
N GLY A 113 -1.09 4.76 -0.86
CA GLY A 113 -0.37 4.58 -2.12
C GLY A 113 -1.11 5.16 -3.32
N ILE A 114 -2.43 5.01 -3.37
CA ILE A 114 -3.31 5.61 -4.38
C ILE A 114 -3.19 7.15 -4.37
N LYS A 115 -3.10 7.76 -3.18
CA LYS A 115 -2.98 9.23 -3.02
C LYS A 115 -1.57 9.77 -3.24
N SER A 116 -0.53 8.95 -3.13
CA SER A 116 0.87 9.38 -3.12
C SER A 116 1.66 8.79 -4.28
N GLU A 117 1.69 9.51 -5.40
CA GLU A 117 2.50 9.12 -6.57
C GLU A 117 3.99 8.98 -6.23
N LYS A 118 4.52 9.87 -5.38
CA LYS A 118 5.92 9.83 -4.92
C LYS A 118 6.28 8.48 -4.29
N GLU A 119 5.42 7.94 -3.44
CA GLU A 119 5.67 6.64 -2.79
C GLU A 119 5.43 5.47 -3.75
N ARG A 120 4.42 5.59 -4.61
CA ARG A 120 4.06 4.56 -5.59
C ARG A 120 5.13 4.36 -6.66
N THR A 121 5.82 5.44 -7.04
CA THR A 121 6.91 5.43 -8.02
C THR A 121 8.28 5.21 -7.39
N ASN A 122 8.38 5.20 -6.06
CA ASN A 122 9.65 4.96 -5.36
C ASN A 122 10.15 3.54 -5.63
N ARG A 123 11.32 3.45 -6.27
CA ARG A 123 11.97 2.18 -6.63
C ARG A 123 12.31 1.32 -5.41
N GLN A 124 12.64 1.93 -4.27
CA GLN A 124 12.96 1.22 -3.03
C GLN A 124 11.72 0.57 -2.41
N LEU A 125 10.51 1.05 -2.72
CA LEU A 125 9.25 0.53 -2.19
C LEU A 125 8.61 -0.55 -3.07
N LYS A 126 9.29 -1.03 -4.13
CA LYS A 126 8.70 -2.05 -5.01
C LYS A 126 8.38 -3.35 -4.27
N GLU A 127 9.32 -3.86 -3.47
CA GLU A 127 9.10 -5.08 -2.67
C GLU A 127 8.10 -4.82 -1.55
N HIS A 128 8.15 -3.63 -0.93
CA HIS A 128 7.14 -3.17 0.03
C HIS A 128 5.72 -3.24 -0.55
N TRP A 129 5.49 -2.72 -1.76
CA TRP A 129 4.16 -2.74 -2.39
C TRP A 129 3.71 -4.16 -2.75
N LEU A 130 4.63 -5.05 -3.13
CA LEU A 130 4.33 -6.47 -3.33
C LEU A 130 3.88 -7.13 -2.01
N GLN A 131 4.60 -6.91 -0.92
CA GLN A 131 4.26 -7.46 0.38
C GLN A 131 2.92 -6.92 0.90
N VAL A 132 2.64 -5.62 0.74
CA VAL A 132 1.33 -5.03 1.05
C VAL A 132 0.21 -5.72 0.27
N ARG A 133 0.42 -5.95 -1.04
CA ARG A 133 -0.56 -6.64 -1.89
C ARG A 133 -0.77 -8.10 -1.45
N ILE A 134 0.30 -8.79 -1.04
CA ILE A 134 0.23 -10.16 -0.53
C ILE A 134 -0.60 -10.21 0.75
N PHE A 135 -0.30 -9.37 1.75
CA PHE A 135 -1.08 -9.35 3.00
C PHE A 135 -2.53 -8.92 2.81
N PHE A 136 -2.81 -7.94 1.94
CA PHE A 136 -4.18 -7.61 1.55
C PHE A 136 -4.89 -8.82 0.92
N THR A 137 -4.18 -9.60 0.11
CA THR A 137 -4.75 -10.80 -0.52
C THR A 137 -4.98 -11.91 0.50
N LEU A 138 -4.07 -12.12 1.44
CA LEU A 138 -4.26 -13.04 2.57
C LEU A 138 -5.51 -12.64 3.35
N GLU A 139 -5.62 -11.37 3.74
CA GLU A 139 -6.74 -10.85 4.51
C GLU A 139 -8.09 -11.10 3.82
N VAL A 140 -8.18 -10.84 2.51
CA VAL A 140 -9.44 -10.91 1.76
C VAL A 140 -9.78 -12.33 1.28
N LYS A 141 -8.78 -13.14 0.89
CA LYS A 141 -9.00 -14.45 0.24
C LYS A 141 -8.67 -15.65 1.11
N PHE A 142 -7.76 -15.49 2.07
CA PHE A 142 -7.24 -16.58 2.90
C PHE A 142 -7.28 -16.17 4.38
N PRO A 143 -8.45 -15.83 4.94
CA PRO A 143 -8.56 -15.21 6.27
C PRO A 143 -7.94 -16.08 7.38
N SER A 144 -8.04 -17.41 7.29
CA SER A 144 -7.40 -18.33 8.25
C SER A 144 -5.88 -18.29 8.19
N LEU A 145 -5.27 -18.13 7.00
CA LEU A 145 -3.83 -17.91 6.90
C LEU A 145 -3.44 -16.52 7.41
N TYR A 146 -4.26 -15.50 7.12
CA TYR A 146 -4.00 -14.12 7.52
C TYR A 146 -3.94 -13.97 9.05
N GLU A 147 -4.81 -14.68 9.78
CA GLU A 147 -4.87 -14.65 11.24
C GLU A 147 -3.53 -14.95 11.91
N VAL A 148 -2.75 -15.85 11.32
CA VAL A 148 -1.46 -16.31 11.87
C VAL A 148 -0.25 -15.75 11.12
N ALA A 149 -0.44 -15.22 9.91
CA ALA A 149 0.65 -14.72 9.07
C ALA A 149 1.27 -13.44 9.62
N PHE A 150 2.59 -13.34 9.57
CA PHE A 150 3.30 -12.13 9.97
C PHE A 150 4.52 -11.84 9.09
N ALA A 151 4.82 -10.54 8.96
CA ALA A 151 6.00 -10.06 8.27
C ALA A 151 7.22 -10.15 9.20
N VAL A 152 8.35 -10.63 8.69
CA VAL A 152 9.61 -10.62 9.43
C VAL A 152 10.43 -9.41 8.96
N PRO A 153 10.65 -8.38 9.82
CA PRO A 153 11.26 -7.11 9.42
C PRO A 153 12.79 -7.22 9.29
N ASN A 154 13.26 -8.12 8.42
CA ASN A 154 14.69 -8.38 8.20
C ASN A 154 15.32 -7.53 7.11
N GLY A 155 14.51 -7.03 6.18
CA GLY A 155 14.92 -6.07 5.15
C GLY A 155 14.68 -4.62 5.59
N GLY A 156 15.45 -3.69 5.02
CA GLY A 156 15.18 -2.25 5.13
C GLY A 156 16.34 -1.43 5.69
N ASP A 157 16.46 -0.21 5.17
CA ASP A 157 17.38 0.82 5.64
C ASP A 157 17.00 1.22 7.07
N ARG A 158 17.98 1.11 7.95
CA ARG A 158 17.86 1.47 9.36
C ARG A 158 19.17 2.03 9.85
N ALA A 159 19.12 2.79 10.93
CA ALA A 159 20.34 3.28 11.57
C ALA A 159 21.22 2.09 12.01
N ALA A 160 22.55 2.24 11.90
CA ALA A 160 23.50 1.18 12.24
C ALA A 160 23.32 0.65 13.68
N ARG A 161 22.96 1.54 14.62
CA ARG A 161 22.64 1.16 16.00
C ARG A 161 21.44 0.21 16.07
N THR A 162 20.34 0.53 15.36
CA THR A 162 19.14 -0.33 15.31
C THR A 162 19.47 -1.70 14.70
N ALA A 163 20.25 -1.73 13.61
CA ALA A 163 20.69 -3.00 13.02
C ALA A 163 21.49 -3.87 14.02
N SER A 164 22.38 -3.25 14.78
CA SER A 164 23.18 -3.95 15.79
C SER A 164 22.32 -4.52 16.93
N LEU A 165 21.37 -3.72 17.43
CA LEU A 165 20.45 -4.16 18.48
C LEU A 165 19.58 -5.35 18.03
N MET A 166 19.01 -5.28 16.82
CA MET A 166 18.21 -6.39 16.29
C MET A 166 19.01 -7.68 16.15
N MET A 167 20.30 -7.60 15.80
CA MET A 167 21.18 -8.76 15.76
C MET A 167 21.34 -9.39 17.16
N TYR A 168 21.49 -8.57 18.21
CA TYR A 168 21.54 -9.05 19.60
C TYR A 168 20.19 -9.64 20.08
N GLU A 169 19.08 -9.11 19.57
CA GLU A 169 17.72 -9.66 19.81
C GLU A 169 17.47 -10.96 19.04
N GLY A 170 18.42 -11.42 18.23
CA GLY A 170 18.36 -12.71 17.54
C GLY A 170 17.94 -12.64 16.08
N GLN A 171 17.83 -11.45 15.49
CA GLN A 171 17.58 -11.30 14.06
C GLN A 171 18.56 -12.12 13.24
N LYS A 172 18.03 -13.01 12.39
CA LYS A 172 18.83 -13.88 11.53
C LYS A 172 18.80 -13.35 10.11
N LYS A 173 19.96 -12.94 9.60
CA LYS A 173 20.14 -12.52 8.20
C LYS A 173 19.64 -13.61 7.24
N GLY A 174 18.95 -13.17 6.19
CA GLY A 174 18.42 -14.04 5.15
C GLY A 174 17.14 -14.81 5.52
N THR A 175 16.56 -14.55 6.70
CA THR A 175 15.24 -15.10 7.05
C THR A 175 14.17 -14.52 6.11
N PRO A 176 13.30 -15.36 5.51
CA PRO A 176 12.27 -14.92 4.56
C PRO A 176 11.36 -13.82 5.10
N ASP A 177 10.81 -13.02 4.19
CA ASP A 177 10.03 -11.81 4.51
C ASP A 177 8.69 -12.10 5.21
N ILE A 178 8.08 -13.25 4.95
CA ILE A 178 6.76 -13.63 5.47
C ILE A 178 6.84 -15.04 6.08
N CYS A 179 6.25 -15.19 7.26
CA CYS A 179 6.02 -16.46 7.93
C CYS A 179 4.52 -16.69 8.08
N ILE A 180 4.06 -17.89 7.74
CA ILE A 180 2.68 -18.36 7.90
C ILE A 180 2.76 -19.67 8.70
N PRO A 181 2.67 -19.62 10.04
CA PRO A 181 2.78 -20.79 10.90
C PRO A 181 1.46 -21.57 10.95
N ASP A 182 0.94 -21.96 9.80
CA ASP A 182 -0.27 -22.77 9.64
C ASP A 182 0.12 -24.15 9.08
N PRO A 183 0.18 -25.22 9.90
CA PRO A 183 0.57 -26.55 9.44
C PRO A 183 -0.42 -27.13 8.42
N ARG A 184 0.09 -27.57 7.26
CA ARG A 184 -0.70 -28.17 6.18
C ARG A 184 0.06 -29.27 5.45
N GLY A 185 -0.66 -30.33 5.06
CA GLY A 185 -0.05 -31.54 4.50
C GLY A 185 1.07 -32.05 5.42
N LYS A 186 2.27 -32.23 4.87
CA LYS A 186 3.47 -32.58 5.64
C LYS A 186 4.25 -31.42 6.27
N TYR A 187 3.87 -30.17 5.99
CA TYR A 187 4.68 -29.01 6.35
C TYR A 187 4.22 -28.38 7.65
N HIS A 188 5.18 -28.01 8.52
CA HIS A 188 4.91 -27.32 9.80
C HIS A 188 4.48 -25.86 9.66
N GLY A 189 4.50 -25.33 8.44
CA GLY A 189 4.20 -23.95 8.11
C GLY A 189 4.86 -23.54 6.79
N MET A 190 4.57 -22.32 6.34
CA MET A 190 5.12 -21.74 5.12
C MET A 190 5.97 -20.52 5.42
N PHE A 191 7.13 -20.44 4.76
CA PHE A 191 7.89 -19.21 4.61
C PHE A 191 7.82 -18.72 3.16
N LEU A 192 7.69 -17.41 2.97
CA LEU A 192 7.68 -16.78 1.66
C LEU A 192 8.68 -15.61 1.64
N GLU A 193 9.69 -15.74 0.77
CA GLU A 193 10.62 -14.67 0.42
C GLU A 193 10.10 -13.98 -0.84
N VAL A 194 9.92 -12.67 -0.79
CA VAL A 194 9.28 -11.89 -1.86
C VAL A 194 10.34 -11.14 -2.65
N LYS A 195 10.36 -11.34 -3.96
CA LYS A 195 11.23 -10.60 -4.88
C LYS A 195 10.42 -9.90 -5.95
N THR A 196 10.96 -8.78 -6.44
CA THR A 196 10.46 -8.21 -7.70
C THR A 196 10.66 -9.20 -8.86
N GLU A 197 10.00 -8.97 -10.00
CA GLU A 197 10.14 -9.81 -11.21
C GLU A 197 11.61 -10.06 -11.62
N LYS A 198 12.45 -9.03 -11.48
CA LYS A 198 13.90 -9.08 -11.79
C LYS A 198 14.76 -9.30 -10.54
N GLY A 199 14.14 -9.33 -9.36
CA GLY A 199 14.81 -9.51 -8.08
C GLY A 199 15.35 -10.92 -7.93
N THR A 200 16.48 -11.03 -7.24
CA THR A 200 17.12 -12.33 -6.98
C THR A 200 17.39 -12.46 -5.49
N ALA A 201 17.08 -13.64 -4.94
CA ALA A 201 17.45 -13.97 -3.57
C ALA A 201 18.97 -14.03 -3.40
N SER A 202 19.47 -13.42 -2.34
CA SER A 202 20.88 -13.46 -1.96
C SER A 202 21.32 -14.88 -1.58
N LYS A 203 22.64 -15.11 -1.50
CA LYS A 203 23.20 -16.41 -1.06
C LYS A 203 22.68 -16.80 0.33
N ASP A 204 22.64 -15.84 1.26
CA ASP A 204 22.16 -16.07 2.63
C ASP A 204 20.67 -16.45 2.67
N GLN A 205 19.85 -15.81 1.83
CA GLN A 205 18.41 -16.13 1.72
C GLN A 205 18.19 -17.53 1.16
N LYS A 206 18.94 -17.92 0.11
CA LYS A 206 18.87 -19.27 -0.45
C LYS A 206 19.29 -20.32 0.57
N ALA A 207 20.40 -20.09 1.28
CA ALA A 207 20.88 -20.99 2.32
C ALA A 207 19.87 -21.12 3.48
N LYS A 208 19.20 -20.04 3.86
CA LYS A 208 18.18 -20.04 4.90
C LYS A 208 16.92 -20.78 4.46
N ALA A 209 16.47 -20.56 3.22
CA ALA A 209 15.34 -21.28 2.65
C ALA A 209 15.60 -22.79 2.67
N GLU A 210 16.78 -23.21 2.26
CA GLU A 210 17.16 -24.63 2.27
C GLU A 210 17.26 -25.20 3.69
N LEU A 211 17.75 -24.42 4.65
CA LEU A 211 17.74 -24.81 6.07
C LEU A 211 16.32 -25.06 6.59
N TYR A 212 15.37 -24.20 6.27
CA TYR A 212 13.98 -24.34 6.72
C TYR A 212 13.26 -25.50 6.03
N ARG A 213 13.52 -25.75 4.73
CA ARG A 213 13.02 -26.94 4.03
C ARG A 213 13.46 -28.23 4.68
N ARG A 214 14.75 -28.36 5.02
CA ARG A 214 15.28 -29.51 5.77
C ARG A 214 14.67 -29.70 7.16
N ARG A 215 14.02 -28.66 7.70
CA ARG A 215 13.33 -28.67 8.99
C ARG A 215 11.81 -28.86 8.85
N GLY A 216 11.32 -29.28 7.69
CA GLY A 216 9.91 -29.60 7.48
C GLY A 216 9.02 -28.39 7.18
N TYR A 217 9.58 -27.23 6.86
CA TYR A 217 8.78 -26.07 6.40
C TYR A 217 8.68 -26.06 4.89
N TYR A 218 7.53 -25.61 4.38
CA TYR A 218 7.43 -25.20 3.00
C TYR A 218 8.08 -23.82 2.84
N VAL A 219 8.95 -23.66 1.84
CA VAL A 219 9.63 -22.38 1.60
C VAL A 219 9.63 -22.02 0.13
N ALA A 220 8.97 -20.91 -0.18
CA ALA A 220 8.89 -20.34 -1.52
C ALA A 220 9.75 -19.06 -1.62
N ILE A 221 10.42 -18.89 -2.76
CA ILE A 221 11.03 -17.63 -3.18
C ILE A 221 10.20 -17.14 -4.38
N GLY A 222 9.24 -16.28 -4.14
CA GLY A 222 8.30 -15.81 -5.16
C GLY A 222 8.82 -14.57 -5.88
N LYS A 223 8.84 -14.61 -7.22
CA LYS A 223 9.11 -13.46 -8.07
C LYS A 223 7.79 -12.84 -8.52
N GLY A 224 7.61 -11.57 -8.16
CA GLY A 224 6.38 -10.85 -8.45
C GLY A 224 5.19 -11.33 -7.62
N PHE A 225 4.05 -10.70 -7.85
CA PHE A 225 2.82 -11.03 -7.11
C PHE A 225 2.22 -12.37 -7.54
N ALA A 226 2.21 -12.66 -8.84
CA ALA A 226 1.55 -13.84 -9.38
C ALA A 226 2.14 -15.13 -8.78
N GLN A 227 3.47 -15.28 -8.82
CA GLN A 227 4.12 -16.45 -8.24
C GLN A 227 3.88 -16.54 -6.72
N CYS A 228 3.98 -15.43 -5.99
CA CYS A 228 3.70 -15.43 -4.55
C CYS A 228 2.27 -15.89 -4.24
N HIS A 229 1.29 -15.37 -4.98
CA HIS A 229 -0.11 -15.76 -4.87
C HIS A 229 -0.31 -17.24 -5.15
N ASP A 230 0.33 -17.76 -6.19
CA ASP A 230 0.17 -19.16 -6.60
C ASP A 230 0.78 -20.11 -5.57
N GLU A 231 1.95 -19.80 -5.00
CA GLU A 231 2.51 -20.63 -3.93
C GLU A 231 1.66 -20.60 -2.65
N ILE A 232 1.08 -19.44 -2.30
CA ILE A 232 0.13 -19.35 -1.17
C ILE A 232 -1.12 -20.19 -1.46
N ALA A 233 -1.69 -20.08 -2.66
CA ALA A 233 -2.89 -20.81 -3.03
C ALA A 233 -2.67 -22.33 -3.08
N LYS A 234 -1.54 -22.79 -3.64
CA LYS A 234 -1.16 -24.19 -3.61
C LYS A 234 -0.99 -24.70 -2.18
N TYR A 235 -0.30 -23.94 -1.33
CA TYR A 235 -0.11 -24.31 0.08
C TYR A 235 -1.44 -24.39 0.83
N TYR A 236 -2.32 -23.40 0.62
CA TYR A 236 -3.65 -23.36 1.23
C TYR A 236 -4.52 -24.56 0.85
N ASN A 237 -4.41 -25.05 -0.39
CA ASN A 237 -5.20 -26.17 -0.90
C ASN A 237 -4.73 -27.55 -0.40
N LEU A 238 -3.61 -27.62 0.33
CA LEU A 238 -3.24 -28.84 1.05
C LEU A 238 -4.29 -29.14 2.15
N PRO A 239 -4.48 -30.42 2.51
CA PRO A 239 -5.28 -30.76 3.68
C PRO A 239 -4.67 -30.16 4.95
N GLU A 240 -5.47 -30.12 6.02
CA GLU A 240 -4.92 -29.91 7.37
C GLU A 240 -3.78 -30.90 7.64
N PHE A 241 -2.90 -30.53 8.57
CA PHE A 241 -1.66 -31.27 8.83
C PHE A 241 -1.89 -32.77 9.01
N ASP A 242 -1.43 -33.54 8.02
CA ASP A 242 -1.56 -35.00 7.94
C ASP A 242 -0.19 -35.71 7.95
N ASN A 243 0.90 -34.93 7.98
CA ASN A 243 2.28 -35.40 7.97
C ASN A 243 2.64 -36.25 6.73
N CYS A 244 1.84 -36.21 5.66
CA CYS A 244 1.97 -37.10 4.50
C CYS A 244 1.88 -36.36 3.17
N THR A 245 0.89 -35.47 3.01
CA THR A 245 0.58 -34.86 1.71
C THR A 245 1.62 -33.81 1.36
N GLU A 246 2.23 -33.96 0.18
CA GLU A 246 3.22 -33.04 -0.36
C GLU A 246 2.59 -32.12 -1.41
N LEU A 247 3.23 -30.98 -1.66
CA LEU A 247 2.95 -30.20 -2.86
C LEU A 247 3.41 -30.99 -4.09
N ALA A 248 2.54 -31.10 -5.10
CA ALA A 248 2.91 -31.69 -6.38
C ALA A 248 4.15 -30.98 -6.95
N ALA A 249 5.14 -31.78 -7.38
CA ALA A 249 6.42 -31.32 -7.91
C ALA A 249 6.28 -30.61 -9.27
#